data_AF-A0A383CMG7-F1
#
_entry.id   AF-A0A383CMG7-F1
#
_cell.length_a   1.000
_cell.length_b   1.000
_cell.length_c   1.000
_cell.angle_alpha   90.00
_cell.angle_beta   90.00
_cell.angle_gamma   90.00
#
_symmetry.space_group_name_H-M   'P 1'
#
loop_
_entity.id
_entity.type
_entity.pdbx_description
1 polymer ?
#
loop_
_entity_poly.entity_id
_entity_poly.type
_entity_poly.pdbx_seq_one_letter_code
_entity_poly.pdbx_strand_id
1 'polypeptide(L)'
;MTNIRSLKPRQVEIFDYFAKSAVSERFPGGILAIPSVNQPINYYAIAANARDWRILRPLLLAWAGPTISSFDGNIFQPESDNDFENYLISRNWYLISKIIPGSGD
;
A
#
# COMPACT_ATOMS: atom_id res chain seq x y z
N MET A 1 -1.04 -16.58 12.44
CA MET A 1 -2.46 -16.79 12.09
C MET A 1 -3.28 -15.72 12.77
N THR A 2 -3.49 -14.60 12.07
CA THR A 2 -4.37 -13.56 12.56
C THR A 2 -5.38 -13.24 11.46
N ASN A 3 -6.65 -13.31 11.86
CA ASN A 3 -7.84 -13.36 11.02
C ASN A 3 -8.34 -11.91 10.94
N ILE A 4 -8.85 -11.42 9.80
CA ILE A 4 -9.37 -10.04 9.63
C ILE A 4 -10.29 -9.58 10.79
N ARG A 5 -10.91 -10.54 11.49
CA ARG A 5 -11.65 -10.38 12.76
C ARG A 5 -10.83 -9.89 13.98
N SER A 6 -9.51 -9.77 13.89
CA SER A 6 -8.60 -9.28 14.94
C SER A 6 -8.45 -7.76 14.96
N LEU A 7 -8.76 -7.10 13.83
CA LEU A 7 -8.65 -5.65 13.72
C LEU A 7 -9.72 -5.01 14.60
N LYS A 8 -9.30 -4.08 15.48
CA LYS A 8 -10.25 -3.32 16.29
C LYS A 8 -11.14 -2.50 15.35
N PRO A 9 -12.44 -2.29 15.66
CA PRO A 9 -13.35 -1.54 14.79
C PRO A 9 -12.81 -0.18 14.33
N ARG A 10 -12.14 0.54 15.24
CA ARG A 10 -11.49 1.83 14.92
C ARG A 10 -10.37 1.71 13.89
N GLN A 11 -9.61 0.61 13.88
CA GLN A 11 -8.56 0.38 12.89
C GLN A 11 -9.18 0.14 11.51
N VAL A 12 -10.24 -0.67 11.43
CA VAL A 12 -11.00 -0.90 10.20
C VAL A 12 -11.56 0.42 9.65
N GLU A 13 -12.12 1.27 10.50
CA GLU A 13 -12.70 2.54 10.10
C GLU A 13 -11.64 3.54 9.57
N ILE A 14 -10.46 3.59 10.21
CA ILE A 14 -9.31 4.35 9.72
C ILE A 14 -8.85 3.80 8.37
N PHE A 15 -8.74 2.48 8.23
CA PHE A 15 -8.34 1.87 6.96
C PHE A 15 -9.37 2.14 5.85
N ASP A 16 -10.67 1.97 6.12
CA ASP A 16 -11.75 2.27 5.17
C ASP A 16 -11.81 3.76 4.81
N TYR A 17 -11.38 4.66 5.69
CA TYR A 17 -11.27 6.08 5.35
C TYR A 17 -10.09 6.34 4.41
N PHE A 18 -8.90 5.83 4.73
CA PHE A 18 -7.72 5.99 3.88
C PHE A 18 -7.87 5.25 2.54
N ALA A 19 -8.52 4.10 2.54
CA ALA A 19 -8.93 3.34 1.36
C ALA A 19 -9.58 4.19 0.27
N LYS A 20 -10.51 5.06 0.69
CA LYS A 20 -11.35 5.86 -0.21
C LYS A 20 -10.54 6.80 -1.09
N SER A 21 -9.43 7.34 -0.59
CA SER A 21 -8.58 8.22 -1.40
C SER A 21 -7.84 7.45 -2.49
N ALA A 22 -7.47 6.21 -2.19
CA ALA A 22 -6.69 5.36 -3.09
C ALA A 22 -7.51 4.67 -4.18
N VAL A 23 -8.83 4.62 -4.04
CA VAL A 23 -9.77 4.14 -5.07
C VAL A 23 -10.51 5.28 -5.77
N SER A 24 -10.04 6.52 -5.63
CA SER A 24 -10.65 7.66 -6.32
C SER A 24 -10.55 7.50 -7.83
N GLU A 25 -11.66 7.68 -8.55
CA GLU A 25 -11.65 7.68 -10.03
C GLU A 25 -10.87 8.87 -10.63
N ARG A 26 -10.55 9.88 -9.81
CA ARG A 26 -9.82 11.09 -10.25
C ARG A 26 -8.31 10.90 -10.27
N PHE A 27 -7.79 9.82 -9.69
CA PHE A 27 -6.35 9.59 -9.56
C PHE A 27 -6.04 8.10 -9.76
N PRO A 28 -4.91 7.73 -10.39
CA PRO A 28 -4.60 6.33 -10.71
C PRO A 28 -4.20 5.45 -9.51
N GLY A 29 -4.61 5.78 -8.30
CA GLY A 29 -4.30 5.02 -7.08
C GLY A 29 -4.01 5.89 -5.86
N GLY A 30 -3.22 5.37 -4.92
CA GLY A 30 -2.84 6.12 -3.72
C GLY A 30 -1.69 5.51 -2.94
N ILE A 31 -1.20 6.27 -1.94
CA ILE A 31 -0.22 5.81 -0.96
C ILE A 31 -0.92 5.67 0.38
N LEU A 32 -0.81 4.48 0.98
CA LEU A 32 -1.25 4.20 2.33
C LEU A 32 -0.04 4.19 3.27
N ALA A 33 -0.07 5.02 4.31
CA ALA A 33 0.95 5.04 5.35
C ALA A 33 0.44 4.27 6.56
N ILE A 34 1.20 3.28 7.01
CA ILE A 34 0.83 2.44 8.14
C ILE A 34 1.85 2.62 9.24
N PRO A 35 1.43 3.16 10.40
CA PRO A 35 2.30 3.23 11.55
C PRO A 35 2.59 1.81 12.04
N SER A 36 3.86 1.51 12.27
CA SER A 36 4.30 0.29 12.95
C SER A 36 4.84 0.65 14.32
N VAL A 37 4.58 -0.20 15.32
CA VAL A 37 5.09 0.01 16.67
C VAL A 37 6.56 -0.41 16.68
N ASN A 38 7.45 0.52 17.02
CA ASN A 38 8.92 0.33 17.07
C ASN A 38 9.60 0.04 15.72
N GLN A 39 8.94 0.28 14.60
CA GLN A 39 9.53 0.18 13.27
C GLN A 39 9.22 1.44 12.46
N PRO A 40 9.98 1.72 11.38
CA PRO A 40 9.64 2.77 10.44
C PRO A 40 8.21 2.63 9.90
N ILE A 41 7.61 3.75 9.51
CA ILE A 41 6.32 3.77 8.83
C ILE A 41 6.45 2.98 7.53
N ASN A 42 5.58 1.99 7.35
CA ASN A 42 5.49 1.26 6.09
C ASN A 42 4.55 2.00 5.16
N TYR A 43 5.00 2.31 3.95
CA TYR A 43 4.17 2.92 2.93
C TYR A 43 3.81 1.87 1.89
N TYR A 44 2.57 1.91 1.40
CA TYR A 44 2.07 0.98 0.39
C TYR A 44 1.48 1.79 -0.76
N ALA A 45 2.03 1.63 -1.95
CA ALA A 45 1.42 2.12 -3.18
C ALA A 45 0.35 1.14 -3.62
N ILE A 46 -0.86 1.63 -3.90
CA ILE A 46 -1.98 0.80 -4.32
C ILE A 46 -2.69 1.39 -5.54
N ALA A 47 -3.17 0.50 -6.42
CA ALA A 47 -3.99 0.87 -7.58
C ALA A 47 -5.15 -0.11 -7.76
N ALA A 48 -6.28 0.38 -8.26
CA ALA A 48 -7.49 -0.41 -8.44
C ALA A 48 -7.37 -1.46 -9.55
N ASN A 49 -6.56 -1.19 -10.57
CA ASN A 49 -6.37 -2.09 -11.72
C ASN A 49 -5.02 -1.86 -12.43
N ALA A 50 -4.73 -2.71 -13.41
CA ALA A 50 -3.47 -2.68 -14.17
C ALA A 50 -3.28 -1.40 -15.01
N ARG A 51 -4.36 -0.77 -15.48
CA ARG A 51 -4.28 0.49 -16.22
C ARG A 51 -3.80 1.60 -15.30
N ASP A 52 -4.42 1.71 -14.14
CA ASP A 52 -4.10 2.73 -13.14
C ASP A 52 -2.66 2.56 -12.64
N TRP A 53 -2.23 1.33 -12.37
CA TRP A 53 -0.83 1.07 -11.99
C TRP A 53 0.20 1.49 -13.04
N ARG A 54 -0.07 1.26 -14.34
CA ARG A 54 0.84 1.70 -15.41
C ARG A 54 1.00 3.23 -15.45
N ILE A 55 0.01 3.98 -14.98
CA ILE A 55 0.06 5.43 -14.86
C ILE A 55 0.75 5.84 -13.54
N LEU A 56 0.42 5.17 -12.43
CA LEU A 56 0.94 5.49 -11.10
C LEU A 56 2.44 5.16 -10.95
N ARG A 57 2.89 4.01 -11.47
CA ARG A 57 4.27 3.52 -11.36
C ARG A 57 5.33 4.55 -11.77
N PRO A 58 5.29 5.17 -12.96
CA PRO A 58 6.31 6.16 -13.34
C PRO A 58 6.30 7.41 -12.45
N LEU A 59 5.13 7.83 -11.94
CA LEU A 59 5.02 8.95 -11.01
C LEU A 59 5.71 8.63 -9.68
N LEU A 60 5.48 7.42 -9.15
CA LEU A 60 6.12 6.98 -7.91
C LEU A 60 7.61 6.72 -8.09
N LEU A 61 8.06 6.24 -9.24
CA LEU A 61 9.49 6.07 -9.52
C LEU A 61 10.22 7.42 -9.55
N ALA A 62 9.59 8.45 -10.11
CA ALA A 62 10.15 9.80 -10.13
C ALA A 62 10.16 10.45 -8.73
N TRP A 63 9.17 10.14 -7.89
CA TRP A 63 9.03 10.75 -6.57
C TRP A 63 9.79 10.03 -5.45
N ALA A 64 9.66 8.70 -5.38
CA ALA A 64 10.17 7.85 -4.31
C ALA A 64 11.20 6.82 -4.77
N GLY A 65 11.69 6.91 -6.01
CA GLY A 65 12.55 5.90 -6.64
C GLY A 65 13.71 5.36 -5.79
N PRO A 66 14.45 4.38 -6.33
CA PRO A 66 15.35 3.52 -5.56
C PRO A 66 16.50 4.26 -4.85
N THR A 67 16.70 5.55 -5.11
CA THR A 67 17.70 6.38 -4.44
C THR A 67 17.31 6.83 -3.04
N ILE A 68 16.01 6.88 -2.71
CA ILE A 68 15.52 7.38 -1.41
C ILE A 68 14.61 6.38 -0.67
N SER A 69 14.19 5.31 -1.36
CA SER A 69 13.38 4.24 -0.78
C SER A 69 13.61 2.91 -1.50
N SER A 70 13.03 1.83 -0.99
CA SER A 70 13.03 0.51 -1.65
C SER A 70 12.16 0.40 -2.92
N PHE A 71 11.56 1.51 -3.40
CA PHE A 71 10.59 1.44 -4.49
C PHE A 71 11.26 1.28 -5.87
N ASP A 72 11.10 0.09 -6.46
CA ASP A 72 11.57 -0.27 -7.81
C ASP A 72 10.44 -0.35 -8.86
N GLY A 73 9.20 -0.07 -8.42
CA GLY A 73 8.00 -0.14 -9.25
C GLY A 73 7.53 -1.54 -9.57
N ASN A 74 8.10 -2.58 -8.96
CA ASN A 74 7.54 -3.92 -9.00
C ASN A 74 6.38 -4.04 -8.02
N ILE A 75 5.41 -4.87 -8.41
CA ILE A 75 4.26 -5.18 -7.57
C ILE A 75 4.66 -6.33 -6.66
N PHE A 76 4.44 -6.16 -5.38
CA PHE A 76 4.59 -7.19 -4.37
C PHE A 76 3.28 -7.97 -4.25
N GLN A 77 3.41 -9.30 -4.13
CA GLN A 77 2.28 -10.13 -3.74
C GLN A 77 2.21 -10.13 -2.20
N PRO A 78 1.15 -9.56 -1.59
CA PRO A 78 1.11 -9.41 -0.14
C PRO A 78 1.18 -10.77 0.56
N GLU A 79 1.90 -10.82 1.67
CA GLU A 79 2.10 -12.04 2.45
C GLU A 79 0.90 -12.27 3.37
N SER A 80 0.40 -13.52 3.41
CA SER A 80 -0.81 -13.88 4.15
C SER A 80 -0.68 -13.79 5.68
N ASP A 81 0.50 -13.51 6.21
CA ASP A 81 0.77 -13.43 7.64
C ASP A 81 0.62 -12.02 8.23
N ASN A 82 0.38 -11.01 7.39
CA ASN A 82 0.12 -9.63 7.82
C ASN A 82 -1.38 -9.29 7.73
N ASP A 83 -2.00 -8.98 8.87
CA ASP A 83 -3.43 -8.63 8.97
C ASP A 83 -3.86 -7.49 8.05
N PHE A 84 -3.00 -6.49 7.86
CA PHE A 84 -3.31 -5.37 6.98
C PHE A 84 -3.23 -5.78 5.51
N GLU A 85 -2.23 -6.56 5.14
CA GLU A 85 -2.09 -7.07 3.78
C GLU A 85 -3.25 -8.00 3.42
N ASN A 86 -3.70 -8.82 4.38
CA ASN A 86 -4.94 -9.60 4.27
C ASN A 86 -6.17 -8.71 4.08
N TYR A 87 -6.26 -7.58 4.80
CA TYR A 87 -7.33 -6.60 4.60
C TYR A 87 -7.28 -5.98 3.18
N LEU A 88 -6.09 -5.60 2.68
CA LEU A 88 -5.93 -5.09 1.32
C LEU A 88 -6.36 -6.11 0.25
N ILE A 89 -5.95 -7.37 0.41
CA ILE A 89 -6.35 -8.48 -0.47
C ILE A 89 -7.88 -8.63 -0.46
N SER A 90 -8.53 -8.53 0.71
CA SER A 90 -9.98 -8.67 0.84
C SER A 90 -10.79 -7.60 0.10
N ARG A 91 -10.18 -6.43 -0.14
CA ARG A 91 -10.79 -5.31 -0.87
C ARG A 91 -10.53 -5.36 -2.38
N ASN A 92 -9.83 -6.39 -2.86
CA ASN A 92 -9.60 -6.65 -4.28
C ASN A 92 -8.79 -5.53 -4.98
N TRP A 93 -7.88 -4.86 -4.24
CA TRP A 93 -6.94 -3.92 -4.84
C TRP A 93 -5.72 -4.69 -5.34
N TYR A 94 -5.58 -4.75 -6.65
CA TYR A 94 -4.82 -5.82 -7.28
C TYR A 94 -3.31 -5.62 -7.27
N LEU A 95 -2.80 -4.41 -6.98
CA LEU A 95 -1.39 -4.09 -7.18
C LEU A 95 -0.89 -3.26 -6.00
N ILE A 96 -0.04 -3.89 -5.17
CA ILE A 96 0.50 -3.32 -3.94
C ILE A 96 2.02 -3.30 -4.06
N SER A 97 2.68 -2.21 -3.66
CA SER A 97 4.13 -2.18 -3.55
C SER A 97 4.54 -1.51 -2.24
N LYS A 98 5.45 -2.14 -1.51
CA LYS A 98 5.93 -1.64 -0.22
C LYS A 98 7.09 -0.66 -0.46
N ILE A 99 6.95 0.53 0.10
CA ILE A 99 7.93 1.61 0.05
C ILE A 99 8.53 1.73 1.44
N ILE A 100 9.80 1.33 1.59
CA ILE A 100 10.57 1.45 2.83
C ILE A 100 11.52 2.64 2.66
N PRO A 101 11.33 3.75 3.39
CA PRO A 101 12.21 4.91 3.29
C PRO A 101 13.65 4.59 3.71
N GLY A 102 14.64 5.22 3.07
CA GLY A 102 16.05 5.12 3.48
C GLY A 102 16.70 3.76 3.24
N SER A 103 16.04 2.88 2.50
CA SER A 103 16.54 1.56 2.08
C SER A 103 16.78 1.48 0.57
N GLY A 104 17.13 2.62 -0.02
CA GLY A 104 17.57 2.68 -1.41
C GLY A 104 18.95 2.03 -1.61
N ASP A 105 19.27 1.74 -2.87
CA ASP A 105 20.61 1.27 -3.28
C ASP A 105 21.68 2.38 -3.15
#